data_AF-A0A059G8S4-F1
#
_entry.id   AF-A0A059G8S4-F1
#
_cell.length_a   1.000
_cell.length_b   1.000
_cell.length_c   1.000
_cell.angle_alpha   90.00
_cell.angle_beta   90.00
_cell.angle_gamma   90.00
#
_symmetry.space_group_name_H-M   'P 1'
#
loop_
_entity.id
_entity.type
_entity.pdbx_description
1 polymer ?
#
loop_
_entity_poly.entity_id
_entity_poly.type
_entity_poly.pdbx_seq_one_letter_code
_entity_poly.pdbx_strand_id
1 'polypeptide(L)'
;MLLLPLAALAACGQGEAAGEKDPCAAISTIIAARAEAEPFTSLRGEERMLGDSPLPDAWESNATFDDSACRVSVMRGFFGGDTNIHIYTCDLFEAGTMDKDADGKLAEAAYEGAVGTVKACLGNAWTFAADTEDSQYEVYGKTVFKPVEPEEQVGDFIADPLYVEMHYAGFGGGRNSTPGWLVTLQAQKQTKAD
;
A
#
# COMPACT_ATOMS: atom_id res chain seq x y z
N MET A 1 -61.39 31.61 -11.56
CA MET A 1 -60.88 30.84 -10.41
C MET A 1 -59.95 29.77 -10.97
N LEU A 2 -58.63 29.97 -10.78
CA LEU A 2 -57.72 29.08 -10.03
C LEU A 2 -57.45 27.74 -10.76
N LEU A 3 -56.23 27.21 -10.94
CA LEU A 3 -54.85 27.66 -10.72
C LEU A 3 -53.93 26.52 -11.25
N LEU A 4 -52.93 26.86 -12.09
CA LEU A 4 -51.59 26.25 -12.35
C LEU A 4 -51.34 24.74 -12.67
N PRO A 5 -50.24 24.44 -13.40
CA PRO A 5 -49.83 23.13 -13.92
C PRO A 5 -48.83 22.42 -12.98
N LEU A 6 -48.84 21.09 -12.95
CA LEU A 6 -47.72 20.30 -12.41
C LEU A 6 -46.92 19.68 -13.56
N ALA A 7 -45.84 20.36 -13.92
CA ALA A 7 -44.63 19.70 -14.36
C ALA A 7 -43.99 19.02 -13.13
N ALA A 8 -43.73 17.73 -13.21
CA ALA A 8 -42.79 17.06 -12.32
C ALA A 8 -41.76 16.36 -13.20
N LEU A 9 -40.55 16.90 -13.18
CA LEU A 9 -39.37 16.35 -13.82
C LEU A 9 -39.10 14.96 -13.25
N ALA A 10 -39.17 13.92 -14.08
CA ALA A 10 -38.46 12.68 -13.82
C ALA A 10 -37.00 12.86 -14.27
N ALA A 11 -36.27 13.71 -13.55
CA ALA A 11 -34.82 13.76 -13.58
C ALA A 11 -34.32 13.08 -12.30
N CYS A 12 -34.27 11.75 -12.33
CA CYS A 12 -33.59 10.98 -11.30
C CYS A 12 -32.47 10.19 -11.95
N GLY A 13 -31.26 10.71 -11.73
CA GLY A 13 -30.10 9.92 -11.42
C GLY A 13 -29.74 8.90 -12.47
N GLN A 14 -29.02 9.37 -13.48
CA GLN A 14 -27.95 8.56 -14.04
C GLN A 14 -27.00 8.27 -12.86
N GLY A 15 -27.28 7.17 -12.16
CA GLY A 15 -26.32 6.54 -11.28
C GLY A 15 -25.16 6.15 -12.17
N GLU A 16 -24.11 6.96 -12.13
CA GLU A 16 -22.78 6.53 -12.54
C GLU A 16 -22.57 5.21 -11.80
N ALA A 17 -22.61 4.10 -12.54
CA ALA A 17 -22.13 2.84 -12.01
C ALA A 17 -20.72 3.13 -11.54
N ALA A 18 -20.50 3.12 -10.22
CA ALA A 18 -19.16 3.15 -9.67
C ALA A 18 -18.41 2.04 -10.40
N GLY A 19 -17.53 2.43 -11.33
CA GLY A 19 -16.84 1.49 -12.18
C GLY A 19 -16.14 0.50 -11.27
N GLU A 20 -16.41 -0.79 -11.48
CA GLU A 20 -15.69 -1.87 -10.79
C GLU A 20 -14.20 -1.54 -10.89
N LYS A 21 -13.58 -1.23 -9.75
CA LYS A 21 -12.18 -0.82 -9.71
C LYS A 21 -11.36 -2.03 -10.12
N ASP A 22 -10.67 -1.92 -11.24
CA ASP A 22 -9.80 -2.99 -11.73
C ASP A 22 -8.53 -3.06 -10.86
N PRO A 23 -8.36 -4.11 -10.04
CA PRO A 23 -7.19 -4.23 -9.18
C PRO A 23 -5.89 -4.40 -9.97
N CYS A 24 -5.95 -4.95 -11.19
CA CYS A 24 -4.76 -5.07 -12.04
C CYS A 24 -4.36 -3.73 -12.67
N ALA A 25 -5.32 -2.85 -12.94
CA ALA A 25 -5.02 -1.47 -13.31
C ALA A 25 -4.31 -0.73 -12.16
N ALA A 26 -4.73 -0.96 -10.91
CA ALA A 26 -4.06 -0.39 -9.73
C ALA A 26 -2.62 -0.91 -9.60
N ILE A 27 -2.38 -2.22 -9.67
CA ILE A 27 -1.01 -2.80 -9.65
C ILE A 27 -0.18 -2.25 -10.80
N SER A 28 -0.73 -2.19 -12.02
CA SER A 28 -0.01 -1.65 -13.17
C SER A 28 0.39 -0.19 -12.98
N THR A 29 -0.49 0.60 -12.37
CA THR A 29 -0.22 2.01 -12.02
C THR A 29 0.91 2.12 -11.00
N ILE A 30 0.88 1.30 -9.95
CA ILE A 30 1.95 1.26 -8.92
C ILE A 30 3.29 0.89 -9.57
N ILE A 31 3.32 -0.17 -10.39
CA ILE A 31 4.55 -0.61 -11.06
C ILE A 31 5.07 0.44 -12.05
N ALA A 32 4.20 1.11 -12.81
CA ALA A 32 4.61 2.19 -13.70
C ALA A 32 5.20 3.38 -12.91
N ALA A 33 4.57 3.76 -11.80
CA ALA A 33 5.03 4.86 -10.97
C ALA A 33 6.39 4.59 -10.31
N ARG A 34 6.76 3.32 -10.07
CA ARG A 34 8.11 2.92 -9.61
C ARG A 34 9.22 3.31 -10.58
N ALA A 35 8.91 3.41 -11.88
CA ALA A 35 9.88 3.69 -12.94
C ALA A 35 10.00 5.18 -13.28
N GLU A 36 9.29 6.05 -12.56
CA GLU A 36 9.39 7.50 -12.72
C GLU A 36 10.79 8.02 -12.37
N ALA A 37 11.14 9.18 -12.93
CA ALA A 37 12.44 9.82 -12.66
C ALA A 37 12.67 10.04 -11.15
N GLU A 38 11.63 10.49 -10.46
CA GLU A 38 11.51 10.36 -9.00
C GLU A 38 10.34 9.40 -8.72
N PRO A 39 10.59 8.21 -8.15
CA PRO A 39 9.56 7.19 -7.98
C PRO A 39 8.32 7.66 -7.21
N PHE A 40 7.16 7.18 -7.67
CA PHE A 40 5.83 7.41 -7.09
C PHE A 40 5.36 8.87 -7.05
N THR A 41 6.00 9.77 -7.79
CA THR A 41 5.64 11.19 -7.78
C THR A 41 4.24 11.44 -8.29
N SER A 42 3.80 10.71 -9.33
CA SER A 42 2.43 10.82 -9.85
C SER A 42 1.35 10.38 -8.85
N LEU A 43 1.72 9.58 -7.85
CA LEU A 43 0.82 9.05 -6.84
C LEU A 43 0.71 9.93 -5.59
N ARG A 44 1.50 11.00 -5.49
CA ARG A 44 1.49 11.92 -4.35
C ARG A 44 0.24 12.80 -4.40
N GLY A 45 -0.48 12.83 -3.28
CA GLY A 45 -1.57 13.75 -3.01
C GLY A 45 -1.15 14.83 -2.02
N GLU A 46 -1.97 15.05 -1.00
CA GLU A 46 -1.69 16.03 0.07
C GLU A 46 -0.53 15.57 0.96
N GLU A 47 0.23 16.53 1.50
CA GLU A 47 1.26 16.24 2.50
C GLU A 47 0.60 15.67 3.75
N ARG A 48 1.22 14.63 4.33
CA ARG A 48 0.74 14.08 5.61
C ARG A 48 1.02 15.08 6.71
N MET A 49 0.10 15.20 7.65
CA MET A 49 0.21 16.16 8.74
C MET A 49 0.55 15.47 10.07
N LEU A 50 1.43 16.08 10.85
CA LEU A 50 1.65 15.79 12.27
C LEU A 50 1.13 16.97 13.09
N GLY A 51 -0.12 16.84 13.57
CA GLY A 51 -0.84 17.99 14.09
C GLY A 51 -1.05 19.03 12.99
N ASP A 52 -0.55 20.25 13.21
CA ASP A 52 -0.69 21.36 12.26
C ASP A 52 0.51 21.52 11.31
N SER A 53 1.52 20.64 11.39
CA SER A 53 2.75 20.73 10.59
C SER A 53 2.79 19.62 9.54
N PRO A 54 3.20 19.91 8.29
CA PRO A 54 3.43 18.86 7.30
C PRO A 54 4.63 17.99 7.71
N LEU A 55 4.50 16.69 7.48
CA LEU A 55 5.57 15.72 7.58
C LEU A 55 6.38 15.79 6.29
N PRO A 56 7.68 16.14 6.36
CA PRO A 56 8.52 16.16 5.18
C PRO A 56 8.59 14.76 4.57
N ASP A 57 8.65 14.71 3.24
CA ASP A 57 8.79 13.47 2.48
C ASP A 57 7.68 12.43 2.75
N ALA A 58 6.47 12.86 3.10
CA ALA A 58 5.33 12.00 3.34
C ALA A 58 4.03 12.60 2.79
N TRP A 59 3.32 11.83 1.98
CA TRP A 59 2.07 12.23 1.32
C TRP A 59 1.00 11.15 1.49
N GLU A 60 -0.26 11.58 1.64
CA GLU A 60 -1.39 10.71 1.33
C GLU A 60 -1.41 10.51 -0.19
N SER A 61 -1.76 9.30 -0.64
CA SER A 61 -1.81 9.03 -2.07
C SER A 61 -3.16 9.44 -2.68
N ASN A 62 -3.12 9.92 -3.93
CA ASN A 62 -4.32 10.09 -4.75
C ASN A 62 -4.84 8.76 -5.35
N ALA A 63 -4.07 7.67 -5.20
CA ALA A 63 -4.41 6.34 -5.67
C ALA A 63 -4.74 5.43 -4.49
N THR A 64 -5.68 4.51 -4.73
CA THR A 64 -6.09 3.48 -3.76
C THR A 64 -5.81 2.09 -4.34
N PHE A 65 -5.67 1.11 -3.47
CA PHE A 65 -5.63 -0.30 -3.85
C PHE A 65 -6.73 -1.03 -3.08
N ASP A 66 -7.66 -1.65 -3.79
CA ASP A 66 -8.80 -2.38 -3.20
C ASP A 66 -9.53 -1.54 -2.11
N ASP A 67 -9.87 -0.30 -2.47
CA ASP A 67 -10.48 0.74 -1.60
C ASP A 67 -9.68 1.14 -0.36
N SER A 68 -8.49 0.57 -0.17
CA SER A 68 -7.60 0.90 0.93
C SER A 68 -6.87 2.21 0.64
N ALA A 69 -6.76 3.04 1.68
CA ALA A 69 -5.98 4.26 1.63
C ALA A 69 -4.49 3.90 1.51
N CYS A 70 -3.79 4.66 0.68
CA CYS A 70 -2.38 4.45 0.43
C CYS A 70 -1.59 5.75 0.66
N ARG A 71 -0.29 5.61 0.86
CA ARG A 71 0.63 6.68 1.21
C ARG A 71 1.90 6.56 0.38
N VAL A 72 2.51 7.70 0.10
CA VAL A 72 3.85 7.79 -0.48
C VAL A 72 4.78 8.36 0.57
N SER A 73 5.97 7.80 0.71
CA SER A 73 7.03 8.41 1.53
C SER A 73 8.40 8.24 0.88
N VAL A 74 9.33 9.12 1.24
CA VAL A 74 10.73 9.02 0.84
C VAL A 74 11.61 9.04 2.08
N MET A 75 12.40 7.99 2.25
CA MET A 75 13.45 7.93 3.25
C MET A 75 14.74 8.43 2.62
N ARG A 76 15.05 9.72 2.83
CA ARG A 76 16.26 10.35 2.28
C ARG A 76 17.48 10.05 3.13
N GLY A 77 18.61 9.77 2.47
CA GLY A 77 19.91 9.57 3.14
C GLY A 77 19.90 8.43 4.17
N PHE A 78 19.17 7.35 3.90
CA PHE A 78 19.00 6.25 4.85
C PHE A 78 20.36 5.63 5.23
N PHE A 79 20.53 5.29 6.51
CA PHE A 79 21.81 4.88 7.13
C PHE A 79 22.98 5.88 6.97
N GLY A 80 22.70 7.17 6.77
CA GLY A 80 23.74 8.19 6.56
C GLY A 80 24.48 8.04 5.22
N GLY A 81 23.87 7.32 4.27
CA GLY A 81 24.48 6.94 3.01
C GLY A 81 23.94 7.67 1.77
N ASP A 82 24.45 7.25 0.62
CA ASP A 82 24.20 7.83 -0.71
C ASP A 82 22.93 7.28 -1.39
N THR A 83 21.90 6.93 -0.63
CA THR A 83 20.70 6.24 -1.16
C THR A 83 19.41 6.77 -0.55
N ASN A 84 18.43 7.00 -1.42
CA ASN A 84 17.04 7.30 -1.06
C ASN A 84 16.19 6.05 -1.27
N ILE A 85 15.25 5.78 -0.36
CA ILE A 85 14.24 4.73 -0.53
C ILE A 85 12.88 5.38 -0.69
N HIS A 86 12.29 5.23 -1.87
CA HIS A 86 10.93 5.68 -2.17
C HIS A 86 9.97 4.53 -1.91
N ILE A 87 8.87 4.82 -1.21
CA ILE A 87 7.95 3.83 -0.69
C ILE A 87 6.53 4.24 -1.03
N TYR A 88 5.76 3.29 -1.56
CA TYR A 88 4.30 3.37 -1.66
C TYR A 88 3.70 2.25 -0.81
N THR A 89 2.83 2.60 0.14
CA THR A 89 2.23 1.64 1.08
C THR A 89 0.73 1.80 1.14
N CYS A 90 -0.01 0.69 1.13
CA CYS A 90 -1.44 0.64 1.39
C CYS A 90 -1.69 -0.23 2.62
N ASP A 91 -2.48 0.28 3.57
CA ASP A 91 -2.90 -0.47 4.76
C ASP A 91 -4.18 -1.21 4.41
N LEU A 92 -4.08 -2.52 4.16
CA LEU A 92 -5.18 -3.35 3.66
C LEU A 92 -6.09 -3.84 4.79
N PHE A 93 -5.53 -3.98 5.98
CA PHE A 93 -6.25 -4.36 7.18
C PHE A 93 -5.50 -3.87 8.41
N GLU A 94 -6.22 -3.31 9.37
CA GLU A 94 -5.70 -2.92 10.67
C GLU A 94 -6.71 -3.29 11.74
N ALA A 95 -6.25 -3.94 12.80
CA ALA A 95 -7.05 -4.20 13.98
C ALA A 95 -6.18 -4.13 15.24
N GLY A 96 -6.77 -3.74 16.36
CA GLY A 96 -6.07 -3.70 17.63
C GLY A 96 -5.80 -5.09 18.22
N THR A 97 -5.48 -5.13 19.50
CA THR A 97 -5.14 -6.36 20.23
C THR A 97 -6.33 -6.97 20.98
N MET A 98 -7.55 -6.44 20.78
CA MET A 98 -8.72 -6.80 21.59
C MET A 98 -9.24 -8.22 21.30
N ASP A 99 -9.28 -8.64 20.03
CA ASP A 99 -9.73 -9.97 19.63
C ASP A 99 -8.75 -10.57 18.62
N LYS A 100 -7.57 -10.95 19.12
CA LYS A 100 -6.46 -11.47 18.31
C LYS A 100 -6.91 -12.59 17.36
N ASP A 101 -7.72 -13.54 17.82
CA ASP A 101 -8.05 -14.72 17.04
C ASP A 101 -9.13 -14.44 15.99
N ALA A 102 -10.13 -13.61 16.29
CA ALA A 102 -11.15 -13.23 15.31
C ALA A 102 -10.55 -12.29 14.25
N ASP A 103 -9.83 -11.26 14.69
CA ASP A 103 -9.18 -10.30 13.80
C ASP A 103 -8.07 -10.96 12.98
N GLY A 104 -7.39 -11.97 13.53
CA GLY A 104 -6.36 -12.74 12.82
C GLY A 104 -6.88 -13.45 11.57
N LYS A 105 -8.12 -13.97 11.60
CA LYS A 105 -8.74 -14.57 10.42
C LYS A 105 -9.06 -13.54 9.33
N LEU A 106 -9.42 -12.33 9.73
CA LEU A 106 -9.69 -11.23 8.81
C LEU A 106 -8.38 -10.71 8.20
N ALA A 107 -7.32 -10.60 9.01
CA ALA A 107 -5.97 -10.28 8.55
C ALA A 107 -5.45 -11.33 7.56
N GLU A 108 -5.60 -12.62 7.87
CA GLU A 108 -5.18 -13.71 6.97
C GLU A 108 -5.95 -13.66 5.65
N ALA A 109 -7.27 -13.44 5.68
CA ALA A 109 -8.07 -13.28 4.46
C ALA A 109 -7.64 -12.06 3.62
N ALA A 110 -7.35 -10.92 4.26
CA ALA A 110 -6.86 -9.73 3.57
C ALA A 110 -5.47 -9.97 2.94
N TYR A 111 -4.58 -10.64 3.67
CA TYR A 111 -3.26 -11.04 3.18
C TYR A 111 -3.34 -11.98 1.98
N GLU A 112 -4.08 -13.07 2.10
CA GLU A 112 -4.24 -14.05 1.02
C GLU A 112 -4.93 -13.45 -0.20
N GLY A 113 -5.96 -12.62 0.01
CA GLY A 113 -6.65 -11.89 -1.05
C GLY A 113 -5.71 -10.96 -1.81
N ALA A 114 -4.94 -10.14 -1.09
CA ALA A 114 -3.96 -9.25 -1.69
C ALA A 114 -2.87 -10.01 -2.45
N VAL A 115 -2.30 -11.06 -1.85
CA VAL A 115 -1.29 -11.92 -2.50
C VAL A 115 -1.85 -12.55 -3.77
N GLY A 116 -3.08 -13.07 -3.72
CA GLY A 116 -3.76 -13.66 -4.88
C GLY A 116 -3.93 -12.66 -6.02
N THR A 117 -4.41 -11.46 -5.70
CA THR A 117 -4.58 -10.35 -6.64
C THR A 117 -3.25 -9.92 -7.27
N VAL A 118 -2.22 -9.66 -6.45
CA VAL A 118 -0.90 -9.24 -6.95
C VAL A 118 -0.30 -10.32 -7.87
N LYS A 119 -0.38 -11.60 -7.49
CA LYS A 119 0.07 -12.73 -8.32
C LYS A 119 -0.64 -12.78 -9.66
N ALA A 120 -1.96 -12.59 -9.67
CA ALA A 120 -2.75 -12.61 -10.89
C ALA A 120 -2.40 -11.45 -11.83
N CYS A 121 -2.06 -10.28 -11.29
CA CYS A 121 -1.84 -9.06 -12.08
C CYS A 121 -0.40 -8.87 -12.60
N LEU A 122 0.64 -9.33 -11.87
CA LEU A 122 2.04 -9.13 -12.28
C LEU A 122 2.48 -10.01 -13.47
N GLY A 123 1.80 -11.14 -13.69
CA GLY A 123 2.12 -12.08 -14.76
C GLY A 123 3.50 -12.73 -14.64
N ASN A 124 3.99 -13.31 -15.74
CA ASN A 124 5.20 -14.16 -15.75
C ASN A 124 6.53 -13.39 -15.69
N ALA A 125 6.50 -12.06 -15.73
CA ALA A 125 7.70 -11.22 -15.62
C ALA A 125 8.19 -11.09 -14.17
N TRP A 126 7.42 -11.61 -13.21
CA TRP A 126 7.70 -11.54 -11.78
C TRP A 126 7.74 -12.94 -11.17
N THR A 127 8.57 -13.08 -10.15
CA THR A 127 8.67 -14.24 -9.27
C THR A 127 8.20 -13.85 -7.88
N PHE A 128 7.86 -14.82 -7.04
CA PHE A 128 7.49 -14.56 -5.67
C PHE A 128 8.08 -15.59 -4.70
N ALA A 129 8.32 -15.16 -3.48
CA ALA A 129 8.74 -15.99 -2.36
C ALA A 129 7.97 -15.59 -1.10
N ALA A 130 7.60 -16.57 -0.29
CA ALA A 130 6.94 -16.34 0.99
C ALA A 130 7.92 -16.60 2.14
N ASP A 131 7.83 -15.76 3.17
CA ASP A 131 8.46 -15.92 4.46
C ASP A 131 7.37 -15.86 5.53
N THR A 132 7.50 -16.68 6.57
CA THR A 132 6.52 -16.79 7.66
C THR A 132 7.16 -16.64 9.03
N GLU A 133 8.46 -16.32 9.08
CA GLU A 133 9.19 -16.21 10.33
C GLU A 133 9.82 -14.82 10.47
N ASP A 134 9.52 -14.14 11.58
CA ASP A 134 10.25 -12.95 12.00
C ASP A 134 10.36 -12.95 13.52
N SER A 135 11.55 -12.70 14.05
CA SER A 135 11.83 -12.66 15.49
C SER A 135 11.14 -11.50 16.24
N GLN A 136 10.65 -10.49 15.53
CA GLN A 136 10.03 -9.29 16.09
C GLN A 136 8.52 -9.47 16.33
N TYR A 137 7.87 -10.38 15.60
CA TYR A 137 6.42 -10.54 15.60
C TYR A 137 6.01 -11.92 16.12
N GLU A 138 4.85 -11.97 16.78
CA GLU A 138 4.31 -13.26 17.25
C GLU A 138 3.68 -14.05 16.09
N VAL A 139 3.10 -13.33 15.13
CA VAL A 139 2.62 -13.88 13.86
C VAL A 139 3.22 -13.04 12.74
N TYR A 140 3.72 -13.70 11.71
CA TYR A 140 4.34 -13.05 10.56
C TYR A 140 4.02 -13.79 9.26
N GLY A 141 3.85 -13.04 8.19
CA GLY A 141 3.75 -13.56 6.83
C GLY A 141 4.12 -12.46 5.84
N LYS A 142 5.08 -12.71 4.96
CA LYS A 142 5.49 -11.77 3.92
C LYS A 142 5.63 -12.51 2.60
N THR A 143 4.92 -12.07 1.57
CA THR A 143 5.14 -12.52 0.19
C THR A 143 5.83 -11.40 -0.57
N VAL A 144 7.07 -11.64 -0.98
CA VAL A 144 7.86 -10.71 -1.79
C VAL A 144 7.74 -11.06 -3.25
N PHE A 145 7.56 -10.04 -4.08
CA PHE A 145 7.51 -10.11 -5.54
C PHE A 145 8.77 -9.44 -6.12
N LYS A 146 9.50 -10.18 -6.96
CA LYS A 146 10.73 -9.69 -7.60
C LYS A 146 10.65 -9.88 -9.11
N PRO A 147 11.05 -8.90 -9.93
CA PRO A 147 11.18 -9.09 -11.37
C PRO A 147 12.11 -10.27 -11.68
N VAL A 148 11.78 -11.05 -12.71
CA VAL A 148 12.64 -12.16 -13.19
C VAL A 148 14.00 -11.65 -13.63
N GLU A 149 14.02 -10.51 -14.34
CA GLU A 149 15.24 -9.76 -14.63
C GLU A 149 15.47 -8.76 -13.49
N PRO A 150 16.47 -8.98 -12.63
CA PRO A 150 16.65 -8.16 -11.44
C PRO A 150 16.90 -6.70 -11.81
N GLU A 151 16.18 -5.81 -11.15
CA GLU A 151 16.47 -4.38 -11.26
C GLU A 151 17.81 -4.06 -10.59
N GLU A 152 18.56 -3.12 -11.16
CA GLU A 152 19.72 -2.55 -10.49
C GLU A 152 19.26 -1.83 -9.21
N GLN A 153 19.94 -2.16 -8.11
CA GLN A 153 19.74 -1.55 -6.80
C GLN A 153 21.04 -0.86 -6.38
N VAL A 154 20.90 0.24 -5.65
CA VAL A 154 22.00 1.12 -5.28
C VAL A 154 22.21 1.04 -3.78
N GLY A 155 23.47 0.96 -3.35
CA GLY A 155 23.85 0.86 -1.94
C GLY A 155 23.99 -0.58 -1.45
N ASP A 156 24.36 -0.72 -0.18
CA ASP A 156 24.61 -2.04 0.44
C ASP A 156 23.33 -2.72 0.95
N PHE A 157 22.26 -1.94 1.14
CA PHE A 157 20.94 -2.44 1.51
C PHE A 157 20.13 -2.70 0.24
N ILE A 158 19.42 -3.82 0.17
CA ILE A 158 18.60 -4.20 -0.98
C ILE A 158 17.13 -4.13 -0.56
N ALA A 159 16.38 -3.21 -1.15
CA ALA A 159 14.95 -3.06 -0.94
C ALA A 159 14.18 -4.18 -1.67
N ASP A 160 13.11 -4.65 -1.04
CA ASP A 160 12.16 -5.53 -1.72
C ASP A 160 11.27 -4.70 -2.66
N PRO A 161 11.25 -4.99 -3.98
CA PRO A 161 10.55 -4.17 -4.96
C PRO A 161 9.05 -4.00 -4.70
N LEU A 162 8.41 -5.09 -4.29
CA LEU A 162 6.99 -5.17 -4.00
C LEU A 162 6.77 -6.33 -3.03
N TYR A 163 5.94 -6.15 -2.01
CA TYR A 163 5.55 -7.24 -1.12
C TYR A 163 4.18 -6.97 -0.49
N VAL A 164 3.54 -8.05 -0.06
CA VAL A 164 2.45 -8.02 0.90
C VAL A 164 2.98 -8.57 2.21
N GLU A 165 2.74 -7.88 3.32
CA GLU A 165 3.17 -8.30 4.65
C GLU A 165 1.99 -8.27 5.61
N MET A 166 1.88 -9.30 6.44
CA MET A 166 0.96 -9.43 7.55
C MET A 166 1.77 -9.69 8.82
N HIS A 167 1.42 -9.00 9.89
CA HIS A 167 1.99 -9.32 11.19
C HIS A 167 1.02 -9.04 12.34
N TYR A 168 1.31 -9.68 13.48
CA TYR A 168 0.72 -9.35 14.77
C TYR A 168 1.80 -8.97 15.77
N ALA A 169 1.66 -7.79 16.38
CA ALA A 169 2.48 -7.32 17.49
C ALA A 169 1.62 -7.20 18.77
N GLY A 170 1.98 -7.95 19.82
CA GLY A 170 1.35 -7.79 21.13
C GLY A 170 1.70 -6.47 21.82
N PHE A 171 1.06 -6.18 22.96
CA PHE A 171 1.46 -5.05 23.81
C PHE A 171 2.91 -5.22 24.29
N GLY A 172 3.80 -4.31 23.86
CA GLY A 172 5.23 -4.36 24.15
C GLY A 172 6.07 -5.18 23.16
N GLY A 173 5.47 -5.68 22.07
CA GLY A 173 6.20 -6.27 20.95
C GLY A 173 6.89 -5.20 20.11
N GLY A 174 8.13 -5.49 19.66
CA GLY A 174 8.93 -4.71 18.70
C GLY A 174 9.27 -3.26 19.09
N ARG A 175 10.53 -2.84 18.99
CA ARG A 175 10.81 -1.38 18.98
C ARG A 175 10.15 -0.80 17.72
N ASN A 176 9.18 0.11 17.90
CA ASN A 176 8.49 0.88 16.85
C ASN A 176 7.30 0.23 16.10
N SER A 177 6.72 -0.88 16.57
CA SER A 177 5.48 -1.42 15.96
C SER A 177 4.22 -0.95 16.70
N THR A 178 3.19 -0.57 15.95
CA THR A 178 1.83 -0.37 16.49
C THR A 178 1.29 -1.72 16.96
N PRO A 179 0.83 -1.87 18.23
CA PRO A 179 0.25 -3.12 18.70
C PRO A 179 -1.03 -3.47 17.94
N GLY A 180 -1.17 -4.74 17.55
CA GLY A 180 -2.33 -5.24 16.81
C GLY A 180 -1.95 -6.04 15.56
N TRP A 181 -2.95 -6.27 14.73
CA TRP A 181 -2.83 -6.84 13.39
C TRP A 181 -2.65 -5.73 12.36
N LEU A 182 -1.73 -5.95 11.42
CA LEU A 182 -1.55 -5.08 10.27
C LEU A 182 -1.28 -5.94 9.03
N VAL A 183 -1.95 -5.61 7.93
CA VAL A 183 -1.67 -6.14 6.59
C VAL A 183 -1.38 -4.96 5.67
N THR A 184 -0.24 -5.00 4.98
CA THR A 184 0.17 -3.95 4.05
C THR A 184 0.54 -4.52 2.69
N LEU A 185 0.24 -3.75 1.64
CA LEU A 185 0.90 -3.86 0.34
C LEU A 185 1.92 -2.75 0.26
N GLN A 186 3.18 -3.06 -0.06
CA GLN A 186 4.21 -2.06 -0.19
C GLN A 186 5.06 -2.26 -1.44
N ALA A 187 5.23 -1.18 -2.20
CA ALA A 187 6.14 -1.09 -3.33
C ALA A 187 7.30 -0.17 -2.98
N GLN A 188 8.52 -0.53 -3.38
CA GLN A 188 9.73 0.24 -3.08
C GLN A 188 10.61 0.43 -4.31
N LYS A 189 11.34 1.55 -4.34
CA LYS A 189 12.44 1.79 -5.29
C LYS A 189 13.57 2.55 -4.61
N GLN A 190 14.79 2.05 -4.80
CA GLN A 190 16.00 2.75 -4.39
C GLN A 190 16.53 3.63 -5.52
N THR A 191 17.02 4.81 -5.14
CA THR A 191 17.75 5.71 -6.04
C THR A 191 19.01 6.21 -5.34
N LYS A 192 19.97 6.73 -6.10
CA LYS A 192 21.07 7.51 -5.52
C LYS A 192 20.51 8.69 -4.74
N ALA A 193 21.21 9.10 -3.69
CA ALA A 193 20.95 10.37 -3.02
C ALA A 193 21.22 11.54 -3.99
N ASP A 194 20.46 12.61 -3.82
CA ASP A 194 20.53 13.83 -4.62
C ASP A 194 21.69 14.74 -4.19
#